data_AF-A0A1T2ZCD9-F1
#
_entry.id   AF-A0A1T2ZCD9-F1
#
_cell.length_a   1.000
_cell.length_b   1.000
_cell.length_c   1.000
_cell.angle_alpha   90.00
_cell.angle_beta   90.00
_cell.angle_gamma   90.00
#
_symmetry.space_group_name_H-M   'P 1'
#
loop_
_entity.id
_entity.type
_entity.pdbx_description
1 polymer ?
#
loop_
_entity_poly.entity_id
_entity_poly.type
_entity_poly.pdbx_seq_one_letter_code
_entity_poly.pdbx_strand_id
1 'polypeptide(L)'
;MEQQFTESESIYLADKLASCVDELVEQTMDLIAGVEASANSEFASQGLVFVEHSPANADFLTVALMEALFHKLHQGDPAAAELMLTMMAKQTGIGLHVDACG
;
A
#
# COMPACT_ATOMS: atom_id res chain seq x y z
N MET A 1 -16.67 22.35 -11.82
CA MET A 1 -15.54 22.81 -12.66
C MET A 1 -14.35 21.98 -12.25
N GLU A 2 -13.83 21.12 -13.14
CA GLU A 2 -12.55 20.48 -12.90
C GLU A 2 -11.48 21.56 -12.91
N GLN A 3 -10.65 21.58 -11.87
CA GLN A 3 -9.59 22.57 -11.72
C GLN A 3 -8.45 22.16 -12.67
N GLN A 4 -8.21 22.97 -13.71
CA GLN A 4 -7.10 22.73 -14.63
C GLN A 4 -5.80 23.23 -13.98
N PHE A 5 -4.88 22.31 -13.70
CA PHE A 5 -3.54 22.63 -13.24
C PHE A 5 -2.70 23.18 -14.39
N THR A 6 -1.83 24.13 -14.08
CA THR A 6 -0.73 24.52 -14.95
C THR A 6 0.26 23.37 -15.13
N GLU A 7 1.11 23.46 -16.15
CA GLU A 7 2.15 22.46 -16.42
C GLU A 7 3.10 22.31 -15.21
N SER A 8 3.52 23.42 -14.60
CA SER A 8 4.36 23.41 -13.40
C SER A 8 3.68 22.78 -12.18
N GLU A 9 2.37 22.99 -12.00
CA GLU A 9 1.61 22.37 -10.92
C GLU A 9 1.45 20.87 -11.14
N SER A 10 1.26 20.44 -12.40
CA SER A 10 1.16 19.02 -12.75
C SER A 10 2.48 18.28 -12.48
N ILE A 11 3.62 18.88 -12.83
CA ILE A 11 4.96 18.33 -12.53
C ILE A 11 5.16 18.24 -11.02
N TYR A 12 4.86 19.31 -10.27
CA TYR A 12 4.97 19.30 -8.83
C TYR A 12 4.12 18.20 -8.17
N LEU A 13 2.87 18.03 -8.62
CA LEU A 13 1.99 16.99 -8.09
C LEU A 13 2.52 15.59 -8.36
N ALA A 14 3.04 15.35 -9.57
CA ALA A 14 3.63 14.05 -9.93
C ALA A 14 4.85 13.73 -9.05
N ASP A 15 5.77 14.68 -8.90
CA ASP A 15 6.98 14.52 -8.08
C ASP A 15 6.63 14.33 -6.60
N LYS A 16 5.65 15.10 -6.09
CA LYS A 16 5.22 14.99 -4.70
C LYS A 16 4.52 13.66 -4.41
N LEU A 17 3.69 13.17 -5.34
CA LEU A 17 3.04 11.87 -5.21
C LEU A 17 4.06 10.73 -5.21
N ALA A 18 5.06 10.77 -6.08
CA ALA A 18 6.15 9.80 -6.08
C ALA A 18 6.86 9.78 -4.72
N SER A 19 7.22 10.96 -4.19
CA SER A 19 7.84 11.07 -2.86
C SER A 19 6.97 10.53 -1.73
N CYS A 20 5.65 10.73 -1.80
CA CYS A 20 4.72 10.16 -0.81
C CYS A 20 4.64 8.63 -0.89
N VAL A 21 4.73 8.05 -2.09
CA VAL A 21 4.79 6.59 -2.25
C VAL A 21 6.09 6.03 -1.67
N ASP A 22 7.23 6.69 -1.93
CA ASP A 22 8.52 6.29 -1.36
C ASP A 22 8.47 6.33 0.18
N GLU A 23 7.90 7.40 0.76
CA GLU A 23 7.70 7.53 2.20
C GLU A 23 6.80 6.43 2.78
N LEU A 24 5.71 6.06 2.08
CA LEU A 24 4.84 4.95 2.48
C LEU A 24 5.58 3.61 2.48
N VAL A 25 6.45 3.37 1.48
CA VAL A 25 7.28 2.17 1.42
C VAL A 25 8.24 2.12 2.60
N GLU A 26 8.96 3.21 2.87
CA GLU A 26 9.90 3.29 4.00
C GLU A 26 9.20 3.01 5.34
N GLN A 27 8.09 3.70 5.61
CA GLN A 27 7.33 3.53 6.84
C GLN A 27 6.76 2.10 6.99
N THR A 28 6.38 1.48 5.87
CA THR A 28 5.88 0.09 5.88
C THR A 28 7.00 -0.89 6.22
N MET A 29 8.21 -0.68 5.69
CA MET A 29 9.37 -1.50 6.01
C MET A 29 9.76 -1.39 7.49
N ASP A 30 9.72 -0.18 8.05
CA ASP A 30 9.94 0.03 9.49
C ASP A 30 8.89 -0.69 10.34
N LEU A 31 7.62 -0.63 9.94
CA LEU A 31 6.54 -1.35 10.61
C LEU A 31 6.76 -2.86 10.58
N ILE A 32 7.15 -3.42 9.44
CA ILE A 32 7.44 -4.85 9.27
C ILE A 32 8.57 -5.27 10.20
N ALA A 33 9.68 -4.51 10.24
CA ALA A 33 10.79 -4.78 11.14
C ALA A 33 10.37 -4.71 12.63
N GLY A 34 9.51 -3.75 12.99
CA GLY A 34 8.95 -3.64 14.33
C GLY A 34 8.08 -4.85 14.72
N VAL A 35 7.24 -5.33 13.79
CA VAL A 35 6.40 -6.52 13.99
C VAL A 35 7.25 -7.77 14.13
N GLU A 36 8.27 -7.96 13.29
CA GLU A 36 9.22 -9.06 13.41
C GLU A 36 9.89 -9.06 14.80
N ALA A 37 10.43 -7.91 15.22
CA ALA A 37 11.10 -7.78 16.51
C ALA A 37 10.15 -8.12 17.68
N SER A 38 8.90 -7.65 17.62
CA SER A 38 7.87 -7.96 18.62
C SER A 38 7.54 -9.45 18.65
N ALA A 39 7.32 -10.08 17.49
CA ALA A 39 7.02 -11.50 17.40
C ALA A 39 8.18 -12.35 17.93
N ASN A 40 9.42 -11.99 17.57
CA ASN A 40 10.62 -12.66 18.07
C ASN A 40 10.79 -12.54 19.58
N SER A 41 10.47 -11.37 20.15
CA SER A 41 10.47 -11.17 21.60
C SER A 41 9.43 -12.05 22.29
N GLU A 42 8.23 -12.18 21.72
CA GLU A 42 7.18 -13.05 22.24
C GLU A 42 7.58 -14.53 22.14
N PHE A 43 8.12 -14.98 21.01
CA PHE A 43 8.63 -16.35 20.87
C PHE A 43 9.71 -16.67 21.90
N ALA A 44 10.67 -15.77 22.10
CA ALA A 44 11.71 -15.93 23.10
C ALA A 44 11.14 -16.01 24.53
N SER A 45 10.08 -15.22 24.84
CA SER A 45 9.40 -15.28 26.13
C SER A 45 8.74 -16.63 26.41
N GLN A 46 8.40 -17.39 25.35
CA GLN A 46 7.85 -18.74 25.41
C GLN A 46 8.94 -19.83 25.33
N GLY A 47 10.22 -19.45 25.31
CA GLY A 47 11.34 -20.38 25.19
C GLY A 47 11.56 -20.94 23.78
N LEU A 48 10.92 -20.35 22.76
CA LEU A 48 11.11 -20.72 21.36
C LEU A 48 12.28 -19.89 20.80
N VAL A 49 13.39 -20.59 20.47
CA VAL A 49 14.60 -19.97 19.91
C VAL A 49 14.84 -20.54 18.52
N PHE A 50 14.99 -19.66 17.53
CA PHE A 50 15.26 -20.02 16.14
C PHE A 50 16.74 -19.82 15.82
N VAL A 51 17.35 -20.78 15.12
CA VAL A 51 18.81 -20.80 14.85
C VAL A 51 19.17 -20.15 13.51
N GLU A 52 18.24 -20.16 12.55
CA GLU A 52 18.44 -19.60 11.20
C GLU A 52 17.54 -18.38 10.97
N HIS A 53 16.23 -18.60 10.83
CA HIS A 53 15.26 -17.53 10.60
C HIS A 53 14.00 -17.73 11.44
N SER A 54 13.46 -16.63 11.95
CA SER A 54 12.15 -16.63 12.60
C SER A 54 11.05 -17.00 11.60
N PRO A 55 10.00 -17.73 12.02
CA PRO A 55 8.81 -17.93 11.19
C PRO A 55 8.08 -16.61 10.87
N ALA A 56 8.28 -15.55 11.66
CA ALA A 56 7.71 -14.22 11.44
C ALA A 56 8.77 -13.22 10.96
N ASN A 57 9.70 -13.66 10.11
CA ASN A 57 10.73 -12.78 9.54
C ASN A 57 10.14 -11.73 8.58
N ALA A 58 10.89 -10.64 8.36
CA ALA A 58 10.47 -9.54 7.50
C ALA A 58 10.05 -9.98 6.08
N ASP A 59 10.73 -10.94 5.45
CA ASP A 59 10.39 -11.38 4.09
C ASP A 59 9.01 -12.05 4.06
N PHE A 60 8.74 -12.96 4.99
CA PHE A 60 7.44 -13.59 5.13
C PHE A 60 6.34 -12.55 5.41
N LEU A 61 6.58 -11.63 6.35
CA LEU A 61 5.63 -10.59 6.70
C LEU A 61 5.33 -9.65 5.52
N THR A 62 6.34 -9.34 4.70
CA THR A 62 6.18 -8.54 3.48
C THR A 62 5.26 -9.24 2.48
N VAL A 63 5.52 -10.51 2.19
CA VAL A 63 4.70 -11.29 1.24
C VAL A 63 3.27 -11.45 1.75
N ALA A 64 3.09 -11.76 3.04
CA ALA A 64 1.78 -11.91 3.65
C ALA A 64 0.98 -10.59 3.66
N LEU A 65 1.64 -9.45 3.92
CA LEU A 65 1.01 -8.14 3.84
C LEU A 65 0.56 -7.83 2.40
N MET A 66 1.43 -8.08 1.42
CA MET A 66 1.09 -7.87 0.01
C MET A 66 -0.09 -8.73 -0.43
N GLU A 67 -0.12 -10.02 -0.05
CA GLU A 67 -1.26 -10.90 -0.32
C GLU A 67 -2.54 -10.38 0.33
N ALA A 68 -2.49 -9.94 1.59
CA ALA A 68 -3.66 -9.41 2.30
C ALA A 68 -4.20 -8.13 1.66
N LEU A 69 -3.32 -7.21 1.25
CA LEU A 69 -3.69 -5.99 0.54
C LEU A 69 -4.30 -6.30 -0.83
N PHE A 70 -3.69 -7.23 -1.57
CA PHE A 70 -4.20 -7.70 -2.85
C PHE A 70 -5.56 -8.38 -2.69
N HIS A 71 -5.74 -9.19 -1.66
CA HIS A 71 -7.00 -9.84 -1.36
C HIS A 71 -8.11 -8.83 -1.03
N LYS A 72 -7.81 -7.80 -0.24
CA LYS A 72 -8.76 -6.69 0.02
C LYS A 72 -9.19 -6.00 -1.27
N LEU A 73 -8.28 -5.82 -2.21
CA LEU A 73 -8.58 -5.27 -3.53
C LEU A 73 -9.50 -6.21 -4.34
N HIS A 74 -9.26 -7.52 -4.28
CA HIS A 74 -9.97 -8.53 -5.07
C HIS A 74 -11.28 -9.05 -4.47
N GLN A 75 -11.49 -8.98 -3.16
CA GLN A 75 -12.72 -9.41 -2.49
C GLN A 75 -13.94 -8.51 -2.75
N GLY A 76 -13.84 -7.61 -3.74
CA GLY A 76 -14.95 -6.80 -4.18
C GLY A 76 -15.30 -5.71 -3.18
N ASP A 77 -14.31 -5.10 -2.52
CA ASP A 77 -14.50 -3.75 -1.97
C ASP A 77 -14.69 -2.81 -3.17
N PRO A 78 -15.95 -2.48 -3.53
CA PRO A 78 -16.22 -1.75 -4.75
C PRO A 78 -15.69 -0.33 -4.63
N ALA A 79 -15.57 0.20 -3.40
CA ALA A 79 -15.01 1.51 -3.13
C ALA A 79 -13.49 1.52 -3.34
N ALA A 80 -12.78 0.46 -2.96
CA ALA A 80 -11.36 0.33 -3.27
C ALA A 80 -11.10 0.18 -4.78
N ALA A 81 -11.93 -0.63 -5.46
CA ALA A 81 -11.86 -0.78 -6.92
C ALA A 81 -12.21 0.50 -7.67
N GLU A 82 -13.27 1.21 -7.27
CA GLU A 82 -13.69 2.50 -7.83
C GLU A 82 -12.64 3.58 -7.57
N LEU A 83 -12.06 3.64 -6.38
CA LEU A 83 -10.98 4.56 -6.04
C LEU A 83 -9.76 4.31 -6.93
N MET A 84 -9.36 3.04 -7.10
CA MET A 84 -8.22 2.68 -7.94
C MET A 84 -8.48 3.00 -9.42
N LEU A 85 -9.64 2.65 -9.96
CA LEU A 85 -10.04 3.00 -11.32
C LEU A 85 -10.09 4.52 -11.53
N THR A 86 -10.63 5.26 -10.56
CA THR A 86 -10.69 6.72 -10.59
C THR A 86 -9.30 7.35 -10.54
N MET A 87 -8.39 6.83 -9.70
CA MET A 87 -7.02 7.30 -9.60
C MET A 87 -6.23 7.00 -10.89
N MET A 88 -6.38 5.82 -11.47
CA MET A 88 -5.74 5.43 -12.75
C MET A 88 -6.28 6.23 -13.94
N ALA A 89 -7.60 6.46 -13.98
CA ALA A 89 -8.22 7.27 -15.01
C ALA A 89 -7.78 8.74 -14.93
N LYS A 90 -7.72 9.31 -13.71
CA LYS A 90 -7.17 10.66 -13.48
C LYS A 90 -5.69 10.76 -13.85
N GLN A 91 -4.88 9.74 -13.56
CA GLN A 91 -3.47 9.69 -13.98
C GLN A 91 -3.29 9.65 -15.50
N THR A 92 -4.24 9.07 -16.24
CA THR A 92 -4.19 8.96 -17.71
C THR A 92 -4.92 10.12 -18.42
N GLY A 93 -5.45 11.09 -17.69
CA GLY A 93 -6.22 12.21 -18.23
C GLY A 93 -7.61 11.82 -18.75
N ILE A 94 -8.11 10.66 -18.35
CA ILE A 94 -9.43 10.14 -18.73
C ILE A 94 -10.41 10.40 -17.56
N GLY A 95 -11.42 11.23 -17.77
CA GLY A 95 -12.53 11.36 -16.82
C GLY A 95 -13.46 10.15 -16.92
N LEU A 96 -13.47 9.26 -15.92
CA LEU A 96 -14.47 8.21 -15.81
C LEU A 96 -15.79 8.82 -15.32
N HIS A 97 -16.71 9.08 -16.24
CA HIS A 97 -18.11 9.28 -15.90
C HIS A 97 -18.76 7.91 -15.73
N VAL A 98 -18.90 7.43 -14.49
CA VAL A 98 -19.66 6.23 -14.22
C VAL A 98 -21.10 6.67 -13.97
N ASP A 99 -21.90 6.70 -15.03
CA ASP A 99 -23.35 6.76 -14.87
C ASP A 99 -23.77 5.47 -14.16
N ALA A 100 -24.20 5.60 -12.91
CA ALA A 100 -24.86 4.53 -12.19
C ALA A 100 -26.17 4.22 -12.92
N CYS A 101 -26.15 3.24 -13.83
CA CYS A 101 -27.37 2.66 -14.39
C CYS A 101 -28.10 1.92 -13.26
N GLY A 102 -29.30 2.42 -12.93
CA GLY A 102 -30.22 1.80 -11.98
C GLY A 102 -30.90 0.54 -12.50
#